data_AF-A0A133ZB60-F1
#
_entry.id   AF-A0A133ZB60-F1
#
_cell.length_a   1.000
_cell.length_b   1.000
_cell.length_c   1.000
_cell.angle_alpha   90.00
_cell.angle_beta   90.00
_cell.angle_gamma   90.00
#
_symmetry.space_group_name_H-M   'P 1'
#
loop_
_entity.id
_entity.type
_entity.pdbx_description
1 polymer ?
#
loop_
_entity_poly.entity_id
_entity_poly.type
_entity_poly.pdbx_seq_one_letter_code
_entity_poly.pdbx_strand_id
1 'polypeptide(L)'
;MKRVRCAVVVSVLSAAAAAAAVPGASASEVCPAVTIVAARGSDQDPEHGDFLGPARYGERMSNGYEGPNIAGLLHLAEERHPGLFDDAEVLGLDEHTYPAAMNLPPLAKDGERLTSSQTTERLSSVLEEHPLPELAYGTTVGAIDSVVRGARNAPGFLHAREAATGCHPDYIVVGFSQGAVIGTALEQKLGDRVKGAMYMGNPVPWHSPKSVNYCLGGDVICRPTVPNAVDALQTKMEVHASYFETPRVTDAYFADRLAGWVKNSQEVQRAHRVPNQ
;
A
#
# COMPACT_ATOMS: atom_id res chain seq x y z
N MET A 1 70.34 44.20 -33.49
CA MET A 1 69.81 42.93 -34.01
C MET A 1 69.23 42.12 -32.86
N LYS A 2 67.96 41.73 -33.00
CA LYS A 2 67.07 41.15 -31.99
C LYS A 2 67.56 39.77 -31.52
N ARG A 3 67.58 39.52 -30.21
CA ARG A 3 67.49 38.18 -29.63
C ARG A 3 66.10 38.03 -29.02
N VAL A 4 65.28 37.20 -29.65
CA VAL A 4 63.96 36.78 -29.17
C VAL A 4 64.18 35.76 -28.05
N ARG A 5 63.60 36.00 -26.87
CA ARG A 5 63.42 34.99 -25.82
C ARG A 5 61.93 34.82 -25.62
N CYS A 6 61.41 33.65 -26.00
CA CYS A 6 60.07 33.21 -25.66
C CYS A 6 59.96 33.04 -24.15
N ALA A 7 59.08 33.81 -23.51
CA ALA A 7 58.61 33.53 -22.16
C ALA A 7 57.22 32.91 -22.29
N VAL A 8 57.12 31.65 -21.88
CA VAL A 8 55.86 30.91 -21.75
C VAL A 8 55.14 31.45 -20.52
N VAL A 9 53.99 32.08 -20.71
CA VAL A 9 53.09 32.50 -19.63
C VAL A 9 52.15 31.33 -19.36
N VAL A 10 52.35 30.64 -18.23
CA VAL A 10 51.41 29.65 -17.72
C VAL A 10 50.34 30.40 -16.93
N SER A 11 49.17 30.57 -17.53
CA SER A 11 47.98 31.12 -16.86
C SER A 11 47.37 30.05 -15.96
N VAL A 12 47.49 30.21 -14.64
CA VAL A 12 46.78 29.40 -13.65
C VAL A 12 45.34 29.92 -13.58
N LEU A 13 44.41 29.21 -14.22
CA LEU A 13 42.97 29.43 -14.02
C LEU A 13 42.58 28.83 -12.67
N SER A 14 42.34 29.68 -11.68
CA SER A 14 41.69 29.29 -10.42
C SER A 14 40.22 29.00 -10.69
N ALA A 15 39.84 27.72 -10.74
CA ALA A 15 38.44 27.31 -10.74
C ALA A 15 37.84 27.54 -9.34
N ALA A 16 37.10 28.64 -9.17
CA ALA A 16 36.23 28.81 -8.03
C ALA A 16 35.08 27.81 -8.15
N ALA A 17 35.12 26.73 -7.37
CA ALA A 17 34.02 25.80 -7.23
C ALA A 17 32.86 26.53 -6.53
N ALA A 18 31.90 27.01 -7.30
CA ALA A 18 30.59 27.37 -6.78
C ALA A 18 29.92 26.08 -6.31
N ALA A 19 30.00 25.79 -5.01
CA ALA A 19 29.15 24.79 -4.38
C ALA A 19 27.70 25.26 -4.57
N ALA A 20 27.00 24.67 -5.54
CA ALA A 20 25.57 24.81 -5.64
C ALA A 20 24.99 24.24 -4.35
N ALA A 21 24.51 25.11 -3.48
CA ALA A 21 23.68 24.72 -2.35
C ALA A 21 22.46 24.01 -2.93
N VAL A 22 22.45 22.68 -2.84
CA VAL A 22 21.22 21.89 -3.01
C VAL A 22 20.24 22.46 -1.98
N PRO A 23 19.02 22.87 -2.36
CA PRO A 23 18.03 23.28 -1.37
C PRO A 23 17.80 22.07 -0.46
N GLY A 24 18.31 22.15 0.77
CA GLY A 24 17.98 21.19 1.81
C GLY A 24 16.47 21.20 2.00
N ALA A 25 15.91 20.01 2.25
CA ALA A 25 14.51 19.76 2.55
C ALA A 25 13.89 20.95 3.31
N SER A 26 12.91 21.59 2.66
CA SER A 26 12.21 22.74 3.23
C SER A 26 11.06 22.25 4.11
N ALA A 27 10.94 22.90 5.26
CA ALA A 27 9.98 22.74 6.34
C ALA A 27 10.30 21.61 7.34
N SER A 28 10.31 21.99 8.61
CA SER A 28 10.37 21.18 9.83
C SER A 28 9.32 20.05 9.82
N GLU A 29 9.57 18.97 9.10
CA GLU A 29 8.74 17.78 9.13
C GLU A 29 9.01 17.07 10.46
N VAL A 30 8.09 17.19 11.42
CA VAL A 30 8.16 16.43 12.66
C VAL A 30 8.07 14.96 12.28
N CYS A 31 9.14 14.19 12.52
CA CYS A 31 9.16 12.78 12.17
C CYS A 31 8.04 12.02 12.88
N PRO A 32 7.20 11.27 12.15
CA PRO A 32 6.17 10.44 12.76
C PRO A 32 6.84 9.34 13.59
N ALA A 33 6.21 8.93 14.68
CA ALA A 33 6.67 7.74 15.41
C ALA A 33 6.52 6.47 14.56
N VAL A 34 5.44 6.42 13.77
CA VAL A 34 5.08 5.26 12.96
C VAL A 34 4.49 5.71 11.63
N THR A 35 4.87 5.01 10.56
CA THR A 35 4.27 5.17 9.23
C THR A 35 3.44 3.94 8.90
N ILE A 36 2.18 4.18 8.54
CA ILE A 36 1.24 3.19 8.05
C ILE A 36 1.38 3.13 6.53
N VAL A 37 1.93 2.04 6.03
CA VAL A 37 2.11 1.80 4.60
C VAL A 37 0.85 1.14 4.07
N ALA A 38 0.14 1.83 3.18
CA ALA A 38 -1.10 1.37 2.60
C ALA A 38 -0.89 0.85 1.16
N ALA A 39 -1.18 -0.43 0.94
CA ALA A 39 -1.17 -1.07 -0.37
C ALA A 39 -2.61 -1.40 -0.80
N ARG A 40 -3.17 -0.56 -1.68
CA ARG A 40 -4.56 -0.64 -2.13
C ARG A 40 -4.91 -1.91 -2.91
N GLY A 41 -6.20 -2.19 -3.04
CA GLY A 41 -6.72 -3.27 -3.88
C GLY A 41 -6.48 -3.00 -5.36
N SER A 42 -6.67 -4.03 -6.18
CA SER A 42 -6.55 -3.89 -7.62
C SER A 42 -7.70 -3.06 -8.21
N ASP A 43 -7.43 -2.36 -9.29
CA ASP A 43 -8.32 -1.45 -10.03
C ASP A 43 -8.91 -0.35 -9.12
N GLN A 44 -8.28 -0.08 -7.97
CA GLN A 44 -8.60 1.07 -7.12
C GLN A 44 -7.86 2.30 -7.61
N ASP A 45 -8.30 2.85 -8.73
CA ASP A 45 -7.67 3.97 -9.41
C ASP A 45 -8.69 4.87 -10.15
N PRO A 46 -8.28 6.08 -10.57
CA PRO A 46 -9.18 6.99 -11.27
C PRO A 46 -9.69 6.48 -12.62
N GLU A 47 -9.00 5.56 -13.29
CA GLU A 47 -9.44 4.99 -14.57
C GLU A 47 -10.68 4.10 -14.39
N HIS A 48 -10.81 3.48 -13.21
CA HIS A 48 -11.96 2.65 -12.83
C HIS A 48 -13.04 3.39 -12.03
N GLY A 49 -12.90 4.72 -11.89
CA GLY A 49 -13.90 5.60 -11.27
C GLY A 49 -13.73 5.80 -9.77
N ASP A 50 -12.65 5.29 -9.18
CA ASP A 50 -12.33 5.52 -7.77
C ASP A 50 -11.65 6.88 -7.55
N PHE A 51 -11.98 7.51 -6.44
CA PHE A 51 -11.28 8.72 -6.01
C PHE A 51 -9.99 8.34 -5.28
N LEU A 52 -8.85 8.65 -5.89
CA LEU A 52 -7.57 8.73 -5.20
C LEU A 52 -7.25 10.20 -4.91
N GLY A 53 -7.01 10.52 -3.65
CA GLY A 53 -6.68 11.87 -3.24
C GLY A 53 -6.33 11.95 -1.76
N PRO A 54 -5.57 12.96 -1.34
CA PRO A 54 -5.14 13.10 0.06
C PRO A 54 -6.33 13.05 1.02
N ALA A 55 -6.24 12.19 2.03
CA ALA A 55 -7.18 12.13 3.15
C ALA A 55 -6.53 12.67 4.43
N ARG A 56 -7.34 13.21 5.34
CA ARG A 56 -6.88 13.75 6.61
C ARG A 56 -6.95 12.69 7.71
N TYR A 57 -5.83 12.50 8.41
CA TYR A 57 -5.69 11.64 9.58
C TYR A 57 -5.05 12.44 10.71
N GLY A 58 -5.80 12.71 11.77
CA GLY A 58 -5.40 13.69 12.79
C GLY A 58 -5.17 15.07 12.15
N GLU A 59 -3.95 15.62 12.32
CA GLU A 59 -3.52 16.87 11.70
C GLU A 59 -2.77 16.70 10.37
N ARG A 60 -2.48 15.46 9.95
CA ARG A 60 -1.68 15.17 8.75
C ARG A 60 -2.54 14.76 7.57
N MET A 61 -2.06 15.06 6.36
CA MET A 61 -2.63 14.55 5.11
C MET A 61 -1.84 13.33 4.66
N SER A 62 -2.52 12.31 4.15
CA SER A 62 -1.87 11.23 3.39
C SER A 62 -1.44 11.72 1.99
N ASN A 63 -0.67 10.89 1.28
CA ASN A 63 -0.40 11.12 -0.14
C ASN A 63 -1.56 10.71 -1.06
N GLY A 64 -2.63 10.12 -0.53
CA GLY A 64 -3.89 9.86 -1.23
C GLY A 64 -4.00 8.55 -2.00
N TYR A 65 -3.04 7.64 -1.85
CA TYR A 65 -3.00 6.36 -2.58
C TYR A 65 -3.43 5.14 -1.74
N GLU A 66 -4.01 5.34 -0.56
CA GLU A 66 -4.42 4.25 0.33
C GLU A 66 -5.61 3.43 -0.19
N GLY A 67 -6.47 4.01 -1.03
CA GLY A 67 -7.71 3.38 -1.50
C GLY A 67 -8.84 3.35 -0.45
N PRO A 68 -10.11 3.18 -0.89
CA PRO A 68 -11.28 3.37 -0.04
C PRO A 68 -11.39 2.36 1.11
N ASN A 69 -11.06 1.08 0.90
CA ASN A 69 -11.15 0.07 1.97
C ASN A 69 -10.18 0.33 3.11
N ILE A 70 -8.94 0.73 2.79
CA ILE A 70 -7.94 1.07 3.79
C ILE A 70 -8.34 2.38 4.48
N ALA A 71 -8.75 3.40 3.73
CA ALA A 71 -9.26 4.65 4.31
C ALA A 71 -10.42 4.39 5.29
N GLY A 72 -11.38 3.52 4.94
CA GLY A 72 -12.49 3.13 5.82
C GLY A 72 -12.01 2.48 7.13
N LEU A 73 -11.04 1.57 7.08
CA LEU A 73 -10.42 1.00 8.27
C LEU A 73 -9.75 2.07 9.13
N LEU A 74 -8.99 2.97 8.51
CA LEU A 74 -8.26 4.03 9.22
C LEU A 74 -9.23 5.01 9.89
N HIS A 75 -10.27 5.44 9.20
CA HIS A 75 -11.30 6.30 9.78
C HIS A 75 -12.07 5.63 10.91
N LEU A 76 -12.41 4.33 10.78
CA LEU A 76 -13.03 3.58 11.87
C LEU A 76 -12.08 3.48 13.08
N ALA A 77 -10.78 3.30 12.87
CA ALA A 77 -9.80 3.27 13.94
C ALA A 77 -9.68 4.61 14.67
N GLU A 78 -9.67 5.73 13.94
CA GLU A 78 -9.66 7.09 14.51
C GLU A 78 -10.96 7.41 15.25
N GLU A 79 -12.13 7.04 14.69
CA GLU A 79 -13.43 7.23 15.35
C GLU A 79 -13.48 6.52 16.71
N ARG A 80 -12.94 5.30 16.76
CA ARG A 80 -12.90 4.49 17.97
C ARG A 80 -11.80 4.88 18.94
N HIS A 81 -10.71 5.47 18.43
CA HIS A 81 -9.55 5.90 19.20
C HIS A 81 -9.15 7.32 18.80
N PRO A 82 -9.86 8.37 19.26
CA PRO A 82 -9.56 9.74 18.86
C PRO A 82 -8.11 10.15 19.19
N GLY A 83 -7.45 10.83 18.25
CA GLY A 83 -6.04 11.22 18.32
C GLY A 83 -5.07 10.09 17.95
N LEU A 84 -5.54 9.00 17.34
CA LEU A 84 -4.70 7.86 16.98
C LEU A 84 -3.57 8.28 16.05
N PHE A 85 -3.88 9.17 15.09
CA PHE A 85 -2.95 9.59 14.05
C PHE A 85 -2.17 10.88 14.33
N ASP A 86 -2.20 11.43 15.55
CA ASP A 86 -1.52 12.70 15.88
C ASP A 86 0.02 12.64 15.67
N ASP A 87 0.63 11.47 15.91
CA ASP A 87 2.06 11.20 15.70
C ASP A 87 2.29 10.00 14.77
N ALA A 88 1.37 9.79 13.82
CA ALA A 88 1.49 8.77 12.79
C ALA A 88 1.36 9.39 11.40
N GLU A 89 2.00 8.76 10.41
CA GLU A 89 1.85 9.10 9.00
C GLU A 89 1.11 7.99 8.28
N VAL A 90 0.23 8.34 7.33
CA VAL A 90 -0.37 7.39 6.39
C VAL A 90 0.25 7.61 5.02
N LEU A 91 0.85 6.57 4.46
CA LEU A 91 1.58 6.60 3.21
C LEU A 91 1.11 5.47 2.29
N GLY A 92 0.33 5.81 1.27
CA GLY A 92 -0.08 4.90 0.21
C GLY A 92 1.06 4.62 -0.78
N LEU A 93 1.12 3.39 -1.30
CA LEU A 93 2.00 3.07 -2.42
C LEU A 93 1.45 3.71 -3.71
N ASP A 94 2.16 4.70 -4.24
CA ASP A 94 1.74 5.45 -5.43
C ASP A 94 1.72 4.59 -6.70
N GLU A 95 1.13 5.12 -7.76
CA GLU A 95 0.97 4.43 -9.05
C GLU A 95 2.29 4.02 -9.71
N HIS A 96 3.37 4.77 -9.48
CA HIS A 96 4.70 4.47 -10.01
C HIS A 96 5.35 3.30 -9.27
N THR A 97 5.10 3.22 -7.96
CA THR A 97 5.56 2.14 -7.09
C THR A 97 4.72 0.88 -7.29
N TYR A 98 3.41 1.07 -7.32
CA TYR A 98 2.38 0.03 -7.38
C TYR A 98 1.15 0.54 -8.16
N PRO A 99 1.00 0.13 -9.43
CA PRO A 99 -0.09 0.60 -10.29
C PRO A 99 -1.44 0.02 -9.89
N ALA A 100 -1.47 -1.06 -9.09
CA ALA A 100 -2.68 -1.75 -8.69
C ALA A 100 -3.56 -2.25 -9.85
N ALA A 101 -2.99 -2.55 -11.01
CA ALA A 101 -3.80 -3.03 -12.14
C ALA A 101 -4.11 -4.54 -12.01
N MET A 102 -5.36 -4.95 -12.25
CA MET A 102 -5.74 -6.36 -12.39
C MET A 102 -5.77 -6.82 -13.84
N ASN A 103 -6.26 -5.96 -14.75
CA ASN A 103 -6.46 -6.25 -16.18
C ASN A 103 -7.06 -7.65 -16.44
N LEU A 104 -8.26 -7.92 -15.90
CA LEU A 104 -8.98 -9.18 -16.13
C LEU A 104 -9.72 -9.21 -17.49
N PRO A 105 -9.75 -10.35 -18.20
CA PRO A 105 -10.69 -10.53 -19.31
C PRO A 105 -12.14 -10.42 -18.80
N PRO A 106 -13.01 -9.66 -19.49
CA PRO A 106 -14.41 -9.53 -19.08
C PRO A 106 -15.19 -10.85 -19.28
N LEU A 107 -15.97 -11.26 -18.28
CA LEU A 107 -16.86 -12.44 -18.38
C LEU A 107 -18.16 -12.15 -19.14
N ALA A 108 -18.53 -10.88 -19.23
CA ALA A 108 -19.71 -10.38 -19.90
C ALA A 108 -19.36 -9.08 -20.63
N LYS A 109 -19.99 -8.83 -21.78
CA LYS A 109 -19.85 -7.54 -22.47
C LYS A 109 -20.60 -6.45 -21.72
N ASP A 110 -20.24 -5.19 -21.95
CA ASP A 110 -20.95 -4.06 -21.37
C ASP A 110 -22.46 -4.15 -21.67
N GLY A 111 -23.27 -4.16 -20.61
CA GLY A 111 -24.73 -4.29 -20.69
C GLY A 111 -25.27 -5.72 -20.82
N GLU A 112 -24.42 -6.75 -20.88
CA GLU A 112 -24.86 -8.14 -20.92
C GLU A 112 -25.25 -8.66 -19.53
N ARG A 113 -26.51 -9.10 -19.39
CA ARG A 113 -26.97 -9.82 -18.19
C ARG A 113 -26.92 -11.32 -18.42
N LEU A 114 -25.98 -11.98 -17.76
CA LEU A 114 -25.88 -13.44 -17.79
C LEU A 114 -26.92 -14.08 -16.88
N THR A 115 -27.54 -15.17 -17.36
CA THR A 115 -28.32 -16.08 -16.51
C THR A 115 -27.37 -16.97 -15.68
N SER A 116 -27.84 -17.54 -14.57
CA SER A 116 -27.01 -18.39 -13.71
C SER A 116 -26.36 -19.56 -14.46
N SER A 117 -27.02 -20.13 -15.47
CA SER A 117 -26.44 -21.18 -16.31
C SER A 117 -25.34 -20.65 -17.23
N GLN A 118 -25.53 -19.47 -17.84
CA GLN A 118 -24.52 -18.84 -18.70
C GLN A 118 -23.32 -18.33 -17.92
N THR A 119 -23.54 -17.81 -16.71
CA THR A 119 -22.48 -17.46 -15.77
C THR A 119 -21.67 -18.69 -15.41
N THR A 120 -22.34 -19.81 -15.12
CA THR A 120 -21.68 -21.07 -14.79
C THR A 120 -20.85 -21.59 -15.95
N GLU A 121 -21.39 -21.63 -17.17
CA GLU A 121 -20.69 -22.12 -18.36
C GLU A 121 -19.46 -21.28 -18.71
N ARG A 122 -19.58 -19.95 -18.71
CA ARG A 122 -18.44 -19.05 -18.98
C ARG A 122 -17.42 -19.08 -17.86
N LEU A 123 -17.87 -19.15 -16.61
CA LEU A 123 -16.98 -19.35 -15.48
C LEU A 123 -16.22 -20.67 -15.61
N SER A 124 -16.89 -21.78 -15.94
CA SER A 124 -16.23 -23.07 -16.14
C SER A 124 -15.12 -22.97 -17.17
N SER A 125 -15.37 -22.31 -18.31
CA SER A 125 -14.34 -22.05 -19.32
C SER A 125 -13.17 -21.21 -18.78
N VAL A 126 -13.43 -20.14 -18.03
CA VAL A 126 -12.37 -19.32 -17.42
C VAL A 126 -11.61 -20.08 -16.33
N LEU A 127 -12.29 -20.94 -15.56
CA LEU A 127 -11.68 -21.74 -14.50
C LEU A 127 -10.89 -22.95 -15.03
N GLU A 128 -11.24 -23.46 -16.20
CA GLU A 128 -10.47 -24.45 -16.94
C GLU A 128 -9.16 -23.85 -17.48
N GLU A 129 -9.22 -22.60 -17.97
CA GLU A 129 -8.04 -21.87 -18.45
C GLU A 129 -7.20 -21.29 -17.30
N HIS A 130 -7.84 -20.92 -16.19
CA HIS A 130 -7.25 -20.25 -15.03
C HIS A 130 -7.88 -20.76 -13.72
N PRO A 131 -7.30 -21.79 -13.07
CA PRO A 131 -7.78 -22.31 -11.80
C PRO A 131 -7.93 -21.19 -10.74
N LEU A 132 -8.94 -21.28 -9.86
CA LEU A 132 -9.23 -20.27 -8.83
C LEU A 132 -8.01 -19.84 -7.98
N PRO A 133 -7.11 -20.74 -7.54
CA PRO A 133 -5.89 -20.32 -6.85
C PRO A 133 -4.98 -19.45 -7.73
N GLU A 134 -4.92 -19.73 -9.03
CA GLU A 134 -4.12 -18.95 -9.97
C GLU A 134 -4.78 -17.60 -10.31
N LEU A 135 -6.11 -17.52 -10.40
CA LEU A 135 -6.83 -16.24 -10.51
C LEU A 135 -6.63 -15.36 -9.27
N ALA A 136 -6.62 -15.96 -8.09
CA ALA A 136 -6.28 -15.28 -6.84
C ALA A 136 -4.79 -14.86 -6.78
N TYR A 137 -3.90 -15.60 -7.46
CA TYR A 137 -2.47 -15.28 -7.62
C TYR A 137 -2.15 -14.40 -8.85
N GLY A 138 -3.15 -14.05 -9.67
CA GLY A 138 -3.00 -13.31 -10.93
C GLY A 138 -2.53 -14.20 -12.07
N THR A 139 -3.44 -14.70 -12.92
CA THR A 139 -3.07 -15.26 -14.24
C THR A 139 -3.12 -14.24 -15.37
N THR A 140 -3.51 -13.00 -15.06
CA THR A 140 -3.51 -11.91 -16.02
C THR A 140 -2.18 -11.19 -15.94
N VAL A 141 -1.57 -10.96 -17.11
CA VAL A 141 -0.24 -10.34 -17.25
C VAL A 141 -0.15 -9.02 -16.46
N GLY A 142 -1.26 -8.26 -16.35
CA GLY A 142 -1.32 -7.02 -15.57
C GLY A 142 -1.26 -7.22 -14.04
N ALA A 143 -1.97 -8.21 -13.49
CA ALA A 143 -1.98 -8.47 -12.05
C ALA A 143 -0.62 -8.96 -11.54
N ILE A 144 0.04 -9.86 -12.29
CA ILE A 144 1.39 -10.34 -11.93
C ILE A 144 2.39 -9.19 -11.97
N ASP A 145 2.40 -8.42 -13.06
CA ASP A 145 3.38 -7.34 -13.24
C ASP A 145 3.18 -6.21 -12.21
N SER A 146 1.92 -5.88 -11.87
CA SER A 146 1.59 -4.94 -10.79
C SER A 146 2.14 -5.39 -9.43
N VAL A 147 1.90 -6.65 -9.05
CA VAL A 147 2.39 -7.23 -7.79
C VAL A 147 3.92 -7.30 -7.77
N VAL A 148 4.55 -7.74 -8.86
CA VAL A 148 6.00 -7.86 -8.97
C VAL A 148 6.66 -6.48 -8.86
N ARG A 149 6.14 -5.47 -9.56
CA ARG A 149 6.62 -4.09 -9.44
C ARG A 149 6.45 -3.56 -8.02
N GLY A 150 5.27 -3.70 -7.43
CA GLY A 150 5.00 -3.29 -6.05
C GLY A 150 5.94 -3.95 -5.04
N ALA A 151 6.04 -5.28 -5.05
CA ALA A 151 6.90 -6.03 -4.14
C ALA A 151 8.39 -5.70 -4.32
N ARG A 152 8.83 -5.38 -5.54
CA ARG A 152 10.21 -4.98 -5.85
C ARG A 152 10.50 -3.56 -5.39
N ASN A 153 9.60 -2.61 -5.68
CA ASN A 153 9.85 -1.19 -5.57
C ASN A 153 9.48 -0.62 -4.19
N ALA A 154 8.48 -1.19 -3.51
CA ALA A 154 7.99 -0.64 -2.25
C ALA A 154 9.07 -0.46 -1.15
N PRO A 155 10.03 -1.38 -0.94
CA PRO A 155 11.13 -1.13 0.00
C PRO A 155 11.99 0.09 -0.38
N GLY A 156 12.23 0.29 -1.69
CA GLY A 156 12.99 1.41 -2.21
C GLY A 156 12.22 2.74 -2.10
N PHE A 157 10.90 2.70 -2.32
CA PHE A 157 10.01 3.83 -2.10
C PHE A 157 10.07 4.32 -0.63
N LEU A 158 10.02 3.41 0.33
CA LEU A 158 10.15 3.75 1.75
C LEU A 158 11.55 4.30 2.08
N HIS A 159 12.62 3.70 1.55
CA HIS A 159 13.98 4.23 1.74
C HIS A 159 14.15 5.63 1.13
N ALA A 160 13.53 5.90 -0.03
CA ALA A 160 13.55 7.22 -0.63
C ALA A 160 12.82 8.26 0.23
N ARG A 161 11.69 7.88 0.85
CA ARG A 161 10.97 8.74 1.82
C ARG A 161 11.82 9.04 3.04
N GLU A 162 12.49 8.03 3.62
CA GLU A 162 13.40 8.23 4.76
C GLU A 162 14.59 9.14 4.37
N ALA A 163 15.19 8.93 3.20
CA ALA A 163 16.30 9.75 2.72
C ALA A 163 15.89 11.20 2.44
N ALA A 164 14.67 11.42 1.93
CA ALA A 164 14.15 12.75 1.64
C ALA A 164 13.79 13.54 2.90
N THR A 165 13.31 12.87 3.94
CA THR A 165 12.80 13.49 5.17
C THR A 165 13.79 13.46 6.34
N GLY A 166 14.77 12.55 6.31
CA GLY A 166 15.64 12.22 7.43
C GLY A 166 14.95 11.44 8.57
N CYS A 167 13.69 11.06 8.38
CA CYS A 167 12.92 10.33 9.37
C CYS A 167 13.12 8.82 9.25
N HIS A 168 13.16 8.12 10.38
CA HIS A 168 13.29 6.66 10.45
C HIS A 168 12.20 6.05 11.34
N PRO A 169 10.93 6.09 10.91
CA PRO A 169 9.83 5.56 11.69
C PRO A 169 9.84 4.03 11.73
N ASP A 170 9.09 3.49 12.70
CA ASP A 170 8.60 2.12 12.63
C ASP A 170 7.46 2.00 11.60
N TYR A 171 7.19 0.79 11.12
CA TYR A 171 6.18 0.55 10.08
C TYR A 171 5.01 -0.29 10.58
N ILE A 172 3.82 0.07 10.13
CA ILE A 172 2.64 -0.81 10.12
C ILE A 172 2.24 -0.99 8.67
N VAL A 173 1.96 -2.22 8.24
CA VAL A 173 1.61 -2.51 6.85
C VAL A 173 0.13 -2.85 6.77
N VAL A 174 -0.61 -2.19 5.89
CA VAL A 174 -2.01 -2.50 5.61
C VAL A 174 -2.16 -2.78 4.13
N GLY A 175 -2.70 -3.94 3.78
CA GLY A 175 -2.90 -4.35 2.41
C GLY A 175 -4.31 -4.89 2.18
N PHE A 176 -4.89 -4.57 1.01
CA PHE A 176 -6.18 -5.09 0.57
C PHE A 176 -6.02 -5.86 -0.74
N SER A 177 -6.60 -7.06 -0.83
CA SER A 177 -6.61 -7.89 -2.05
C SER A 177 -5.20 -8.06 -2.66
N GLN A 178 -4.97 -7.58 -3.88
CA GLN A 178 -3.65 -7.54 -4.53
C GLN A 178 -2.57 -6.84 -3.66
N GLY A 179 -2.93 -5.76 -2.98
CA GLY A 179 -2.03 -5.03 -2.08
C GLY A 179 -1.66 -5.81 -0.82
N ALA A 180 -2.47 -6.78 -0.38
CA ALA A 180 -2.10 -7.68 0.70
C ALA A 180 -0.87 -8.52 0.33
N VAL A 181 -0.76 -8.96 -0.92
CA VAL A 181 0.41 -9.73 -1.41
C VAL A 181 1.67 -8.88 -1.31
N ILE A 182 1.61 -7.60 -1.70
CA ILE A 182 2.73 -6.67 -1.56
C ILE A 182 3.07 -6.46 -0.09
N GLY A 183 2.05 -6.33 0.76
CA GLY A 183 2.21 -6.17 2.19
C GLY A 183 2.98 -7.34 2.82
N THR A 184 2.66 -8.59 2.45
CA THR A 184 3.40 -9.76 2.93
C THR A 184 4.87 -9.75 2.51
N ALA A 185 5.18 -9.27 1.29
CA ALA A 185 6.55 -9.10 0.83
C ALA A 185 7.29 -7.97 1.58
N LEU A 186 6.60 -6.86 1.89
CA LEU A 186 7.15 -5.78 2.71
C LEU A 186 7.47 -6.25 4.13
N GLU A 187 6.57 -7.04 4.74
CA GLU A 187 6.79 -7.60 6.07
C GLU A 187 8.06 -8.44 6.13
N GLN A 188 8.29 -9.31 5.14
CA GLN A 188 9.52 -10.12 5.05
C GLN A 188 10.78 -9.25 4.90
N LYS A 189 10.72 -8.21 4.07
CA LYS A 189 11.90 -7.40 3.73
C LYS A 189 12.27 -6.38 4.81
N LEU A 190 11.28 -5.78 5.46
CA LEU A 190 11.48 -4.78 6.51
C LEU A 190 11.69 -5.42 7.89
N GLY A 191 11.27 -6.67 8.08
CA GLY A 191 11.56 -7.47 9.26
C GLY A 191 11.09 -6.80 10.55
N ASP A 192 12.03 -6.53 11.47
CA ASP A 192 11.71 -5.98 12.80
C ASP A 192 11.24 -4.53 12.81
N ARG A 193 11.40 -3.82 11.69
CA ARG A 193 10.82 -2.48 11.53
C ARG A 193 9.30 -2.52 11.38
N VAL A 194 8.73 -3.66 10.96
CA VAL A 194 7.27 -3.85 10.95
C VAL A 194 6.80 -4.26 12.34
N LYS A 195 5.96 -3.43 12.96
CA LYS A 195 5.39 -3.64 14.31
C LYS A 195 4.01 -4.28 14.28
N GLY A 196 3.35 -4.24 13.13
CA GLY A 196 2.08 -4.90 12.88
C GLY A 196 1.74 -4.91 11.40
N ALA A 197 0.98 -5.91 10.96
CA ALA A 197 0.48 -5.97 9.60
C ALA A 197 -0.97 -6.46 9.53
N MET A 198 -1.77 -5.86 8.66
CA MET A 198 -3.16 -6.23 8.45
C MET A 198 -3.44 -6.46 6.97
N TYR A 199 -4.04 -7.61 6.66
CA TYR A 199 -4.32 -8.00 5.28
C TYR A 199 -5.80 -8.33 5.14
N MET A 200 -6.51 -7.57 4.31
CA MET A 200 -7.93 -7.74 4.03
C MET A 200 -8.12 -8.45 2.69
N GLY A 201 -9.00 -9.44 2.62
CA GLY A 201 -9.25 -10.18 1.37
C GLY A 201 -7.97 -10.81 0.80
N ASN A 202 -7.06 -11.26 1.67
CA ASN A 202 -5.73 -11.71 1.26
C ASN A 202 -5.81 -13.00 0.43
N PRO A 203 -5.39 -13.00 -0.85
CA PRO A 203 -5.42 -14.22 -1.67
C PRO A 203 -4.39 -15.27 -1.24
N VAL A 204 -3.38 -14.86 -0.46
CA VAL A 204 -2.29 -15.76 -0.06
C VAL A 204 -2.46 -16.25 1.39
N PRO A 205 -2.22 -17.54 1.66
CA PRO A 205 -2.21 -18.07 3.02
C PRO A 205 -0.93 -17.62 3.75
N TRP A 206 -0.91 -16.36 4.19
CA TRP A 206 0.19 -15.80 4.95
C TRP A 206 -0.08 -15.85 6.45
N HIS A 207 0.90 -16.26 7.25
CA HIS A 207 0.79 -16.22 8.70
C HIS A 207 2.10 -15.74 9.32
N SER A 208 2.02 -14.72 10.15
CA SER A 208 3.12 -14.21 10.94
C SER A 208 2.59 -13.81 12.32
N PRO A 209 3.39 -13.94 13.39
CA PRO A 209 3.00 -13.47 14.72
C PRO A 209 2.65 -11.96 14.77
N LYS A 210 3.15 -11.18 13.81
CA LYS A 210 2.93 -9.74 13.70
C LYS A 210 1.76 -9.38 12.79
N SER A 211 1.17 -10.35 12.09
CA SER A 211 0.14 -10.10 11.08
C SER A 211 -1.23 -10.67 11.46
N VAL A 212 -2.27 -10.01 10.93
CA VAL A 212 -3.65 -10.45 11.03
C VAL A 212 -4.26 -10.45 9.64
N ASN A 213 -4.87 -11.58 9.24
CA ASN A 213 -5.66 -11.66 8.01
C ASN A 213 -7.14 -11.50 8.34
N TYR A 214 -7.80 -10.57 7.68
CA TYR A 214 -9.25 -10.41 7.72
C TYR A 214 -9.87 -10.95 6.43
N CYS A 215 -10.67 -12.00 6.56
CA CYS A 215 -11.47 -12.54 5.47
C CYS A 215 -12.95 -12.51 5.83
N LEU A 216 -13.75 -11.76 5.07
CA LEU A 216 -15.20 -11.74 5.21
C LEU A 216 -15.80 -13.11 4.86
N GLY A 217 -16.89 -13.46 5.53
CA GLY A 217 -17.70 -14.62 5.13
C GLY A 217 -18.26 -14.37 3.73
N GLY A 218 -18.04 -15.31 2.82
CA GLY A 218 -18.47 -15.19 1.42
C GLY A 218 -17.40 -14.67 0.47
N ASP A 219 -16.27 -14.14 0.96
CA ASP A 219 -15.21 -13.63 0.09
C ASP A 219 -14.48 -14.78 -0.63
N VAL A 220 -14.64 -14.86 -1.94
CA VAL A 220 -14.03 -15.91 -2.77
C VAL A 220 -12.51 -15.80 -2.85
N ILE A 221 -11.93 -14.61 -2.70
CA ILE A 221 -10.49 -14.38 -2.88
C ILE A 221 -9.69 -15.06 -1.77
N CYS A 222 -10.10 -14.89 -0.52
CA CYS A 222 -9.46 -15.52 0.64
C CYS A 222 -10.15 -16.84 1.07
N ARG A 223 -11.34 -17.15 0.55
CA ARG A 223 -12.05 -18.42 0.77
C ARG A 223 -12.63 -18.97 -0.55
N PRO A 224 -11.81 -19.64 -1.37
CA PRO A 224 -12.22 -20.12 -2.69
C PRO A 224 -13.08 -21.38 -2.57
N THR A 225 -14.37 -21.19 -2.31
CA THR A 225 -15.38 -22.26 -2.32
C THR A 225 -16.34 -22.05 -3.50
N VAL A 226 -16.93 -23.13 -4.02
CA VAL A 226 -17.89 -23.05 -5.13
C VAL A 226 -19.06 -22.09 -4.83
N PRO A 227 -19.70 -22.13 -3.64
CA PRO A 227 -20.74 -21.16 -3.31
C PRO A 227 -20.28 -19.70 -3.38
N ASN A 228 -19.11 -19.39 -2.83
CA ASN A 228 -18.56 -18.03 -2.86
C ASN A 228 -18.23 -17.58 -4.28
N ALA A 229 -17.72 -18.48 -5.13
CA ALA A 229 -17.43 -18.17 -6.53
C ALA A 229 -18.70 -17.84 -7.32
N VAL A 230 -19.77 -18.61 -7.14
CA VAL A 230 -21.07 -18.34 -7.77
C VAL A 230 -21.62 -16.99 -7.31
N ASP A 231 -21.59 -16.72 -6.01
CA ASP A 231 -22.10 -15.48 -5.42
C ASP A 231 -21.32 -14.25 -5.92
N ALA A 232 -19.98 -14.36 -5.93
CA ALA A 232 -19.10 -13.31 -6.42
C ALA A 232 -19.34 -12.95 -7.89
N LEU A 233 -19.70 -13.91 -8.74
CA LEU A 233 -20.02 -13.62 -10.14
C LEU A 233 -21.38 -12.96 -10.32
N GLN A 234 -22.35 -13.32 -9.47
CA GLN A 234 -23.69 -12.74 -9.52
C GLN A 234 -23.70 -11.31 -9.01
N THR A 235 -22.85 -11.02 -8.02
CA THR A 235 -22.79 -9.72 -7.33
C THR A 235 -21.65 -8.82 -7.81
N LYS A 236 -20.81 -9.31 -8.74
CA LYS A 236 -19.58 -8.63 -9.19
C LYS A 236 -18.60 -8.35 -8.04
N MET A 237 -18.25 -9.39 -7.29
CA MET A 237 -17.28 -9.37 -6.19
C MET A 237 -17.69 -8.46 -5.02
N GLU A 238 -18.99 -8.19 -4.83
CA GLU A 238 -19.51 -7.24 -3.83
C GLU A 238 -18.95 -7.51 -2.42
N VAL A 239 -18.97 -8.77 -1.96
CA VAL A 239 -18.42 -9.13 -0.64
C VAL A 239 -16.94 -8.77 -0.54
N HIS A 240 -16.16 -9.04 -1.59
CA HIS A 240 -14.73 -8.74 -1.62
C HIS A 240 -14.46 -7.23 -1.66
N ALA A 241 -15.29 -6.44 -2.35
CA ALA A 241 -15.16 -4.98 -2.40
C ALA A 241 -15.60 -4.28 -1.10
N SER A 242 -16.45 -4.92 -0.30
CA SER A 242 -17.17 -4.27 0.79
C SER A 242 -16.43 -4.14 2.14
N TYR A 243 -15.12 -4.40 2.22
CA TYR A 243 -14.37 -4.26 3.48
C TYR A 243 -14.38 -2.79 3.93
N PHE A 244 -14.90 -2.51 5.13
CA PHE A 244 -14.95 -1.16 5.74
C PHE A 244 -15.68 -0.06 4.94
N GLU A 245 -16.36 -0.38 3.83
CA GLU A 245 -17.27 0.58 3.17
C GLU A 245 -18.52 0.86 4.01
N THR A 246 -19.01 -0.16 4.71
CA THR A 246 -20.04 -0.03 5.74
C THR A 246 -19.56 -0.78 6.98
N PRO A 247 -19.32 -0.09 8.11
CA PRO A 247 -18.76 -0.71 9.31
C PRO A 247 -19.62 -1.87 9.82
N ARG A 248 -19.00 -3.05 9.97
CA ARG A 248 -19.59 -4.23 10.60
C ARG A 248 -19.18 -4.31 12.05
N VAL A 249 -19.95 -5.03 12.86
CA VAL A 249 -19.57 -5.30 14.26
C VAL A 249 -18.20 -5.99 14.36
N THR A 250 -17.86 -6.84 13.40
CA THR A 250 -16.55 -7.52 13.33
C THR A 250 -15.40 -6.59 12.99
N ASP A 251 -15.66 -5.47 12.31
CA ASP A 251 -14.64 -4.51 11.86
C ASP A 251 -13.98 -3.82 13.06
N ALA A 252 -14.72 -3.67 14.17
CA ALA A 252 -14.24 -3.09 15.42
C ALA A 252 -12.99 -3.80 15.96
N TYR A 253 -12.92 -5.13 15.87
CA TYR A 253 -11.75 -5.90 16.31
C TYR A 253 -10.49 -5.51 15.54
N PHE A 254 -10.61 -5.34 14.22
CA PHE A 254 -9.48 -5.00 13.36
C PHE A 254 -9.06 -3.55 13.58
N ALA A 255 -10.00 -2.61 13.66
CA ALA A 255 -9.72 -1.23 14.01
C ALA A 255 -8.99 -1.09 15.37
N ASP A 256 -9.45 -1.81 16.39
CA ASP A 256 -8.82 -1.81 17.71
C ASP A 256 -7.42 -2.45 17.69
N ARG A 257 -7.23 -3.50 16.88
CA ARG A 257 -5.93 -4.15 16.72
C ARG A 257 -4.92 -3.23 16.06
N LEU A 258 -5.32 -2.52 15.00
CA LEU A 258 -4.50 -1.50 14.35
C LEU A 258 -4.12 -0.40 15.35
N ALA A 259 -5.09 0.10 16.10
CA ALA A 259 -4.86 1.15 17.08
C ALA A 259 -3.85 0.73 18.16
N GLY A 260 -3.90 -0.53 18.60
CA GLY A 260 -2.93 -1.09 19.55
C GLY A 260 -1.49 -1.06 19.03
N TRP A 261 -1.27 -1.38 17.75
CA TRP A 261 0.06 -1.29 17.15
C TRP A 261 0.57 0.14 17.05
N VAL A 262 -0.29 1.06 16.58
CA VAL A 262 0.07 2.49 16.45
C VAL A 262 0.45 3.09 17.81
N LYS A 263 -0.38 2.87 18.84
CA LYS A 263 -0.14 3.40 20.19
C LYS A 263 1.16 2.86 20.79
N ASN A 264 1.41 1.55 20.65
CA ASN A 264 2.64 0.94 21.14
C ASN A 264 3.89 1.53 20.44
N SER A 265 3.86 1.69 19.11
CA SER A 265 4.96 2.34 18.39
C SER A 265 5.18 3.79 18.86
N GLN A 266 4.11 4.56 19.05
CA GLN A 266 4.20 5.92 19.58
C GLN A 266 4.79 5.97 21.00
N GLU A 267 4.40 5.05 21.89
CA GLU A 267 4.96 4.96 23.24
C GLU A 267 6.45 4.64 23.24
N VAL A 268 6.88 3.65 22.46
CA VAL A 268 8.29 3.27 22.34
C VAL A 268 9.12 4.45 21.80
N GLN A 269 8.67 5.10 20.73
CA GLN A 269 9.39 6.22 20.13
C GLN A 269 9.39 7.46 21.04
N ARG A 270 8.31 7.72 21.79
CA ARG A 270 8.30 8.78 22.82
C ARG A 270 9.35 8.52 23.89
N ALA A 271 9.49 7.29 24.38
CA ALA A 271 10.50 6.93 25.36
C ALA A 271 11.94 7.15 24.85
N HIS A 272 12.19 6.98 23.55
CA HIS A 272 13.51 7.21 22.93
C HIS A 272 13.79 8.70 22.65
N ARG A 273 12.73 9.53 22.54
CA ARG A 273 12.83 10.98 22.31
C ARG A 273 13.06 11.80 23.58
N VAL A 274 12.84 11.23 24.77
CA VAL A 274 13.19 11.91 26.04
C VAL A 274 14.71 11.81 26.24
N PRO A 275 15.47 12.92 26.22
CA PRO A 275 16.86 12.88 26.62
C PRO A 275 16.93 12.46 28.08
N ASN A 276 17.82 11.52 28.42
CA ASN A 276 18.17 11.25 29.83
C ASN A 276 18.41 12.60 30.53
N GLN A 277 17.48 12.99 31.41
CA GLN A 277 17.67 14.10 32.34
C GLN A 277 18.59 13.65 33.47
#